data_AF-A0A2N5ZDL2-F1
#
_entry.id   AF-A0A2N5ZDL2-F1
#
_cell.length_a   1.000
_cell.length_b   1.000
_cell.length_c   1.000
_cell.angle_alpha   90.00
_cell.angle_beta   90.00
_cell.angle_gamma   90.00
#
_symmetry.space_group_name_H-M   'P 1'
#
loop_
_entity.id
_entity.type
_entity.pdbx_description
1 polymer ?
#
loop_
_entity_poly.entity_id
_entity_poly.type
_entity_poly.pdbx_seq_one_letter_code
_entity_poly.pdbx_strand_id
1 'polypeptide(L)'
;MPEEELEQQQKPKRKAGFFQNLLALLLFVFFIISLSALVVLMDFIGVINFRRKLPPKIRENMYVQEYIKKANLLDMSEEERLKVMIESQNKTYEEQQDQLKKLEHNIEEKLKAMSDYEKQYASKKKELDEADNKLEDMKKEMQELEKQKKQYQDDIRSAQLDDLTKQEKLKQLAVIYEKMEPEAAGLTFNDMDDDLAIDILMTMKESKAAEIMNNMNAEKVVKIAEKLKSKGIWRNK
;
A
#
# COMPACT_ATOMS: atom_id res chain seq x y z
N MET A 1 -115.13 37.25 7.37
CA MET A 1 -114.90 36.17 8.35
C MET A 1 -114.46 34.92 7.61
N PRO A 2 -113.36 34.25 7.98
CA PRO A 2 -112.11 34.65 8.68
C PRO A 2 -110.88 34.63 7.70
N GLU A 3 -109.76 35.34 7.90
CA GLU A 3 -108.60 35.09 8.83
C GLU A 3 -108.01 33.67 8.66
N GLU A 4 -106.71 33.39 8.58
CA GLU A 4 -105.45 34.11 8.79
C GLU A 4 -104.32 33.19 8.28
N GLU A 5 -103.16 33.79 7.97
CA GLU A 5 -101.89 33.13 7.68
C GLU A 5 -101.41 32.22 8.82
N LEU A 6 -100.52 31.24 8.53
CA LEU A 6 -99.27 31.07 9.30
C LEU A 6 -98.36 29.97 8.71
N GLU A 7 -97.25 30.49 8.20
CA GLU A 7 -95.89 29.99 8.24
C GLU A 7 -95.53 28.70 9.00
N GLN A 8 -94.66 27.93 8.33
CA GLN A 8 -93.42 27.32 8.82
C GLN A 8 -93.49 26.38 10.04
N GLN A 9 -92.99 25.15 9.86
CA GLN A 9 -91.75 24.72 10.53
C GLN A 9 -91.28 23.36 10.03
N GLN A 10 -90.09 23.36 9.41
CA GLN A 10 -89.24 22.19 9.26
C GLN A 10 -88.90 21.63 10.65
N LYS A 11 -89.15 20.33 10.89
CA LYS A 11 -88.53 19.58 11.98
C LYS A 11 -87.55 18.54 11.40
N PRO A 12 -86.28 18.53 11.82
CA PRO A 12 -85.28 17.61 11.27
C PRO A 12 -85.58 16.18 11.74
N LYS A 13 -85.76 15.25 10.80
CA LYS A 13 -85.82 13.82 11.12
C LYS A 13 -84.49 13.39 11.75
N ARG A 14 -84.54 13.07 13.05
CA ARG A 14 -83.41 12.70 13.89
C ARG A 14 -82.65 11.50 13.29
N LYS A 15 -81.32 11.63 13.20
CA LYS A 15 -80.36 10.59 12.77
C LYS A 15 -80.22 9.42 13.78
N ALA A 16 -81.30 8.98 14.42
CA ALA A 16 -81.29 7.93 15.44
C ALA A 16 -81.24 6.50 14.85
N GLY A 17 -81.87 6.27 13.69
CA GLY A 17 -81.89 4.94 13.04
C GLY A 17 -80.57 4.55 12.38
N PHE A 18 -79.72 5.51 12.01
CA PHE A 18 -78.44 5.21 11.36
C PHE A 18 -77.47 4.50 12.32
N PHE A 19 -77.33 5.00 13.56
CA PHE A 19 -76.45 4.40 14.56
C PHE A 19 -76.96 3.05 15.06
N GLN A 20 -78.28 2.88 15.21
CA GLN A 20 -78.86 1.59 15.61
C GLN A 20 -78.66 0.52 14.52
N ASN A 21 -78.83 0.87 13.25
CA ASN A 21 -78.58 -0.05 12.14
C ASN A 21 -77.09 -0.36 11.98
N LEU A 22 -76.21 0.61 12.20
CA LEU A 22 -74.76 0.41 12.21
C LEU A 22 -74.33 -0.51 13.35
N LEU A 23 -74.85 -0.29 14.56
CA LEU A 23 -74.58 -1.13 15.73
C LEU A 23 -75.11 -2.56 15.54
N ALA A 24 -76.33 -2.71 15.02
CA ALA A 24 -76.90 -4.01 14.70
C ALA A 24 -76.06 -4.75 13.64
N LEU A 25 -75.56 -4.04 12.63
CA LEU A 25 -74.67 -4.61 11.61
C LEU A 25 -73.33 -5.03 12.20
N LEU A 26 -72.73 -4.22 13.09
CA LEU A 26 -71.50 -4.59 13.80
C LEU A 26 -71.70 -5.82 14.71
N LEU A 27 -72.82 -5.88 15.44
CA LEU A 27 -73.17 -7.03 16.27
C LEU A 27 -73.41 -8.29 15.43
N PHE A 28 -74.02 -8.14 14.25
CA PHE A 28 -74.24 -9.24 13.31
C PHE A 28 -72.92 -9.75 12.72
N VAL A 29 -72.01 -8.85 12.33
CA VAL A 29 -70.66 -9.21 11.89
C VAL A 29 -69.89 -9.91 13.01
N PHE A 30 -69.97 -9.40 14.24
CA PHE A 30 -69.35 -10.03 15.41
C PHE A 30 -69.92 -11.43 15.67
N PHE A 31 -71.23 -11.59 15.54
CA PHE A 31 -71.90 -12.88 15.68
C PHE A 31 -71.41 -13.88 14.63
N ILE A 32 -71.26 -13.46 13.36
CA ILE A 32 -70.70 -14.30 12.30
C ILE A 32 -69.25 -14.70 12.62
N ILE A 33 -68.43 -13.77 13.10
CA ILE A 33 -67.03 -14.06 13.49
C ILE A 33 -67.00 -15.06 14.64
N SER A 34 -67.83 -14.88 15.67
CA SER A 34 -67.94 -15.78 16.81
C SER A 34 -68.41 -17.19 16.40
N LEU A 35 -69.39 -17.28 15.50
CA LEU A 35 -69.87 -18.56 14.98
C LEU A 35 -68.79 -19.26 14.14
N SER A 36 -68.05 -18.49 13.34
CA SER A 36 -66.91 -19.01 12.57
C SER A 36 -65.81 -19.56 13.50
N ALA A 37 -65.52 -18.86 14.59
CA ALA A 37 -64.57 -19.32 15.60
C ALA A 37 -65.03 -20.63 16.28
N LEU A 38 -66.33 -20.78 16.56
CA LEU A 38 -66.89 -22.01 17.12
C LEU A 38 -66.74 -23.20 16.16
N VAL A 39 -66.96 -22.99 14.86
CA VAL A 39 -66.75 -24.02 13.83
C VAL A 39 -65.29 -24.46 13.80
N VAL A 40 -64.35 -23.51 13.86
CA VAL A 40 -62.91 -23.83 13.94
C VAL A 40 -62.58 -24.63 15.20
N LEU A 41 -63.16 -24.28 16.35
CA LEU A 41 -62.90 -24.98 17.61
C LEU A 41 -63.48 -26.41 17.62
N MET A 42 -64.70 -26.59 17.11
CA MET A 42 -65.30 -27.92 16.95
C MET A 42 -64.52 -28.79 15.97
N ASP A 43 -63.98 -28.18 14.91
CA ASP A 43 -63.13 -28.86 13.96
C ASP A 43 -61.77 -29.22 14.58
N PHE A 44 -61.19 -28.36 15.42
CA PHE A 44 -59.92 -28.59 16.12
C PHE A 44 -59.97 -29.71 17.17
N ILE A 45 -61.12 -29.93 17.81
CA ILE A 45 -61.35 -31.01 18.77
C ILE A 45 -61.73 -32.33 18.06
N GLY A 46 -61.89 -32.31 16.74
CA GLY A 46 -62.21 -33.50 15.94
C GLY A 46 -63.71 -33.84 15.87
N VAL A 47 -64.59 -32.95 16.37
CA VAL A 47 -66.05 -33.14 16.32
C VAL A 47 -66.56 -33.02 14.88
N ILE A 48 -65.98 -32.11 14.09
CA ILE A 48 -66.27 -31.93 12.66
C ILE A 48 -64.97 -31.90 11.84
N ASN A 49 -65.08 -32.07 10.52
CA ASN A 49 -63.94 -32.15 9.58
C ASN A 49 -64.04 -31.10 8.45
N PHE A 50 -64.33 -29.86 8.79
CA PHE A 50 -64.43 -28.74 7.85
C PHE A 50 -63.10 -28.43 7.14
N ARG A 51 -61.94 -28.68 7.79
CA ARG A 51 -60.59 -28.57 7.17
C ARG A 51 -60.48 -29.17 5.77
N ARG A 52 -61.11 -30.34 5.56
CA ARG A 52 -61.07 -31.08 4.29
C ARG A 52 -61.82 -30.38 3.16
N LYS A 53 -62.80 -29.54 3.51
CA LYS A 53 -63.67 -28.81 2.57
C LYS A 53 -63.17 -27.40 2.25
N LEU A 54 -62.05 -26.97 2.85
CA LEU A 54 -61.45 -25.66 2.58
C LEU A 54 -60.99 -25.56 1.11
N PRO A 55 -61.39 -24.50 0.38
CA PRO A 55 -60.89 -24.19 -0.96
C PRO A 55 -59.35 -24.07 -1.01
N PRO A 56 -58.72 -24.40 -2.16
CA PRO A 56 -57.25 -24.35 -2.30
C PRO A 56 -56.64 -23.00 -1.90
N LYS A 57 -57.25 -21.88 -2.33
CA LYS A 57 -56.80 -20.51 -2.02
C LYS A 57 -56.69 -20.21 -0.51
N ILE A 58 -57.50 -20.88 0.33
CA ILE A 58 -57.48 -20.69 1.78
C ILE A 58 -56.46 -21.62 2.44
N ARG A 59 -56.26 -22.81 1.87
CA ARG A 59 -55.33 -23.84 2.37
C ARG A 59 -53.85 -23.46 2.18
N GLU A 60 -53.54 -22.63 1.20
CA GLU A 60 -52.18 -22.15 0.94
C GLU A 60 -51.71 -21.09 1.94
N ASN A 61 -52.61 -20.52 2.75
CA ASN A 61 -52.24 -19.53 3.75
C ASN A 61 -51.43 -20.17 4.91
N MET A 62 -50.31 -19.55 5.28
CA MET A 62 -49.40 -20.02 6.34
C MET A 62 -50.12 -20.34 7.66
N TYR A 63 -51.03 -19.47 8.12
CA TYR A 63 -51.76 -19.66 9.38
C TYR A 63 -52.75 -20.83 9.30
N VAL A 64 -53.36 -21.02 8.14
CA VAL A 64 -54.30 -22.13 7.91
C VAL A 64 -53.54 -23.46 7.81
N GLN A 65 -52.35 -23.48 7.20
CA GLN A 65 -51.49 -24.66 7.17
C GLN A 65 -51.04 -25.07 8.57
N GLU A 66 -50.62 -24.09 9.38
CA GLU A 66 -50.21 -24.33 10.77
C GLU A 66 -51.38 -24.86 11.62
N TYR A 67 -52.58 -24.29 11.44
CA TYR A 67 -53.82 -24.80 12.04
C TYR A 67 -54.10 -26.25 11.63
N ILE A 68 -54.12 -26.55 10.33
CA ILE A 68 -54.38 -27.91 9.81
C ILE A 68 -53.36 -28.89 10.38
N LYS A 69 -52.07 -28.53 10.41
CA LYS A 69 -51.00 -29.36 10.97
C LYS A 69 -51.23 -29.65 12.46
N LYS A 70 -51.50 -28.62 13.28
CA LYS A 70 -51.75 -28.77 14.72
C LYS A 70 -53.02 -29.57 15.01
N ALA A 71 -54.09 -29.30 14.29
CA ALA A 71 -55.35 -29.99 14.43
C ALA A 71 -55.21 -31.49 14.04
N ASN A 72 -54.51 -31.79 12.95
CA ASN A 72 -54.23 -33.17 12.56
C ASN A 72 -53.36 -33.91 13.60
N LEU A 73 -52.39 -33.23 14.21
CA LEU A 73 -51.61 -33.80 15.32
C LEU A 73 -52.51 -34.14 16.51
N LEU A 74 -53.53 -33.34 16.82
CA LEU A 74 -54.48 -33.62 17.90
C LEU A 74 -55.47 -34.75 17.57
N ASP A 75 -55.73 -34.99 16.29
CA ASP A 75 -56.57 -36.12 15.87
C ASP A 75 -55.82 -37.47 15.92
N MET A 76 -54.48 -37.45 15.96
CA MET A 76 -53.61 -38.65 16.02
C MET A 76 -53.55 -39.25 17.43
N SER A 77 -53.28 -40.57 17.50
CA SER A 77 -53.03 -41.27 18.77
C SER A 77 -51.74 -40.78 19.46
N GLU A 78 -51.60 -41.00 20.77
CA GLU A 78 -50.38 -40.59 21.51
C GLU A 78 -49.10 -41.19 20.90
N GLU A 79 -49.14 -42.45 20.48
CA GLU A 79 -48.02 -43.14 19.83
C GLU A 79 -47.66 -42.51 18.48
N GLU A 80 -48.68 -42.18 17.66
CA GLU A 80 -48.48 -41.55 16.36
C GLU A 80 -47.90 -40.13 16.48
N ARG A 81 -48.38 -39.37 17.47
CA ARG A 81 -47.82 -38.04 17.79
C ARG A 81 -46.36 -38.15 18.22
N LEU A 82 -46.05 -39.10 19.10
CA LEU A 82 -44.68 -39.34 19.56
C LEU A 82 -43.77 -39.69 18.37
N LYS A 83 -44.23 -40.54 17.46
CA LYS A 83 -43.50 -40.89 16.24
C LYS A 83 -43.20 -39.67 15.37
N VAL A 84 -44.20 -38.82 15.11
CA VAL A 84 -44.01 -37.59 14.32
C VAL A 84 -43.05 -36.62 15.00
N MET A 85 -43.11 -36.49 16.33
CA MET A 85 -42.18 -35.66 17.09
C MET A 85 -40.75 -36.18 16.96
N ILE A 86 -40.53 -37.50 17.15
CA ILE A 86 -39.22 -38.14 16.98
C ILE A 86 -38.70 -37.95 15.56
N GLU A 87 -39.52 -38.18 14.53
CA GLU A 87 -39.12 -37.97 13.13
C GLU A 87 -38.73 -36.51 12.86
N SER A 88 -39.50 -35.55 13.41
CA SER A 88 -39.19 -34.12 13.26
C SER A 88 -37.91 -33.71 13.99
N GLN A 89 -37.65 -34.28 15.16
CA GLN A 89 -36.41 -34.06 15.91
C GLN A 89 -35.22 -34.69 15.19
N ASN A 90 -35.34 -35.93 14.72
CA ASN A 90 -34.29 -36.62 13.95
C ASN A 90 -33.92 -35.84 12.70
N LYS A 91 -34.91 -35.34 11.95
CA LYS A 91 -34.66 -34.47 10.80
C LYS A 91 -33.89 -33.20 11.20
N THR A 92 -34.27 -32.59 12.33
CA THR A 92 -33.57 -31.40 12.84
C THR A 92 -32.11 -31.74 13.20
N TYR A 93 -31.87 -32.89 13.84
CA TYR A 93 -30.52 -33.35 14.16
C TYR A 93 -29.69 -33.63 12.90
N GLU A 94 -30.27 -34.25 11.88
CA GLU A 94 -29.61 -34.47 10.58
C GLU A 94 -29.21 -33.14 9.92
N GLU A 95 -30.13 -32.17 9.87
CA GLU A 95 -29.85 -30.83 9.33
C GLU A 95 -28.73 -30.13 10.11
N GLN A 96 -28.73 -30.23 11.44
CA GLN A 96 -27.67 -29.68 12.29
C GLN A 96 -26.32 -30.37 12.07
N GLN A 97 -26.30 -31.69 11.92
CA GLN A 97 -25.08 -32.45 11.62
C GLN A 97 -24.47 -32.03 10.28
N ASP A 98 -25.31 -31.84 9.26
CA ASP A 98 -24.83 -31.37 7.95
C ASP A 98 -24.31 -29.93 8.00
N GLN A 99 -24.91 -29.07 8.81
CA GLN A 99 -24.39 -27.72 9.07
C GLN A 99 -23.03 -27.77 9.78
N LEU A 100 -22.89 -28.63 10.79
CA LEU A 100 -21.62 -28.81 11.52
C LEU A 100 -20.51 -29.30 10.59
N LYS A 101 -20.76 -30.30 9.75
CA LYS A 101 -19.76 -30.79 8.77
C LYS A 101 -19.31 -29.68 7.82
N LYS A 102 -20.23 -28.86 7.32
CA LYS A 102 -19.90 -27.71 6.46
C LYS A 102 -19.07 -26.67 7.20
N LEU A 103 -19.40 -26.42 8.47
CA LEU A 103 -18.66 -25.48 9.31
C LEU A 103 -17.24 -25.98 9.59
N GLU A 104 -17.08 -27.26 9.94
CA GLU A 104 -15.77 -27.91 10.15
C GLU A 104 -14.90 -27.80 8.90
N HIS A 105 -15.45 -28.11 7.73
CA HIS A 105 -14.75 -27.98 6.46
C HIS A 105 -14.28 -26.53 6.21
N ASN A 106 -15.16 -25.54 6.42
CA ASN A 106 -14.80 -24.13 6.27
C ASN A 106 -13.72 -23.68 7.27
N ILE A 107 -13.74 -24.21 8.49
CA ILE A 107 -12.71 -23.93 9.49
C ILE A 107 -11.37 -24.52 9.04
N GLU A 108 -11.34 -25.75 8.54
CA GLU A 108 -10.13 -26.38 8.02
C GLU A 108 -9.52 -25.59 6.85
N GLU A 109 -10.35 -25.14 5.91
CA GLU A 109 -9.89 -24.31 4.79
C GLU A 109 -9.30 -22.98 5.27
N LYS A 110 -9.97 -22.32 6.24
CA LYS A 110 -9.46 -21.08 6.84
C LYS A 110 -8.16 -21.29 7.60
N LEU A 111 -8.01 -22.39 8.33
CA LEU A 111 -6.78 -22.72 9.04
C LEU A 111 -5.62 -22.96 8.08
N LYS A 112 -5.85 -23.65 6.97
CA LYS A 112 -4.85 -23.82 5.90
C LYS A 112 -4.43 -22.47 5.32
N ALA A 113 -5.41 -21.64 4.93
CA ALA A 113 -5.13 -20.31 4.39
C ALA A 113 -4.35 -19.45 5.40
N MET A 114 -4.70 -19.49 6.68
CA MET A 114 -4.03 -18.75 7.74
C MET A 114 -2.58 -19.21 7.94
N SER A 115 -2.32 -20.52 7.95
CA SER A 115 -0.97 -21.08 7.96
C SER A 115 -0.14 -20.61 6.76
N ASP A 116 -0.73 -20.54 5.57
CA ASP A 116 -0.02 -20.07 4.38
C ASP A 116 0.27 -18.57 4.44
N TYR A 117 -0.64 -17.77 4.98
CA TYR A 117 -0.39 -16.35 5.27
C TYR A 117 0.73 -16.15 6.28
N GLU A 118 0.78 -16.95 7.36
CA GLU A 118 1.86 -16.87 8.36
C GLU A 118 3.23 -17.16 7.74
N LYS A 119 3.32 -18.18 6.87
CA LYS A 119 4.56 -18.48 6.14
C LYS A 119 4.98 -17.34 5.23
N GLN A 120 4.05 -16.78 4.45
CA GLN A 120 4.33 -15.65 3.57
C GLN A 120 4.78 -14.42 4.36
N TYR A 121 4.10 -14.13 5.47
CA TYR A 121 4.46 -13.02 6.36
C TYR A 121 5.86 -13.21 6.95
N ALA A 122 6.18 -14.42 7.43
CA ALA A 122 7.51 -14.73 7.94
C ALA A 122 8.60 -14.57 6.87
N SER A 123 8.35 -15.02 5.64
CA SER A 123 9.27 -14.82 4.50
C SER A 123 9.47 -13.33 4.21
N LYS A 124 8.38 -12.57 4.15
CA LYS A 124 8.42 -11.13 3.86
C LYS A 124 9.17 -10.35 4.94
N LYS A 125 8.98 -10.73 6.20
CA LYS A 125 9.70 -10.14 7.33
C LYS A 125 11.20 -10.40 7.21
N LYS A 126 11.61 -11.62 6.87
CA LYS A 126 13.01 -11.96 6.65
C LYS A 126 13.64 -11.17 5.49
N GLU A 127 12.93 -11.06 4.36
CA GLU A 127 13.37 -10.23 3.23
C GLU A 127 13.57 -8.76 3.62
N LEU A 128 12.68 -8.23 4.48
CA LEU A 128 12.77 -6.86 4.97
C LEU A 128 14.01 -6.68 5.86
N ASP A 129 14.24 -7.60 6.80
CA ASP A 129 15.40 -7.57 7.68
C ASP A 129 16.72 -7.66 6.86
N GLU A 130 16.77 -8.50 5.82
CA GLU A 130 17.92 -8.59 4.90
C GLU A 130 18.13 -7.29 4.10
N ALA A 131 17.04 -6.67 3.63
CA ALA A 131 17.10 -5.41 2.90
C ALA A 131 17.59 -4.25 3.80
N ASP A 132 17.16 -4.21 5.06
CA ASP A 132 17.58 -3.20 6.03
C ASP A 132 19.07 -3.31 6.36
N ASN A 133 19.57 -4.53 6.57
CA ASN A 133 21.00 -4.77 6.77
C ASN A 133 21.82 -4.31 5.54
N LYS A 134 21.38 -4.67 4.34
CA LYS A 134 22.04 -4.24 3.10
C LYS A 134 22.03 -2.72 2.94
N LEU A 135 20.94 -2.06 3.32
CA LEU A 135 20.84 -0.60 3.29
C LEU A 135 21.85 0.04 4.26
N GLU A 136 22.04 -0.54 5.44
CA GLU A 136 23.03 -0.07 6.41
C GLU A 136 24.47 -0.21 5.87
N ASP A 137 24.78 -1.35 5.27
CA ASP A 137 26.09 -1.58 4.65
C ASP A 137 26.36 -0.61 3.50
N MET A 138 25.38 -0.39 2.62
CA MET A 138 25.49 0.60 1.54
C MET A 138 25.70 2.02 2.07
N LYS A 139 25.08 2.39 3.20
CA LYS A 139 25.30 3.69 3.84
C LYS A 139 26.73 3.84 4.35
N LYS A 140 27.28 2.79 4.97
CA LYS A 140 28.69 2.78 5.44
C LYS A 140 29.66 2.91 4.27
N GLU A 141 29.42 2.16 3.19
CA GLU A 141 30.24 2.24 1.97
C GLU A 141 30.17 3.64 1.35
N MET A 142 28.99 4.24 1.28
CA MET A 142 28.82 5.60 0.76
C MET A 142 29.57 6.65 1.60
N GLN A 143 29.54 6.52 2.93
CA GLN A 143 30.30 7.42 3.82
C GLN A 143 31.82 7.27 3.62
N GLU A 144 32.31 6.06 3.42
CA GLU A 144 33.73 5.81 3.16
C GLU A 144 34.15 6.36 1.80
N LEU A 145 33.33 6.18 0.76
CA LEU A 145 33.56 6.78 -0.56
C LEU A 145 33.54 8.31 -0.52
N GLU A 146 32.65 8.92 0.26
CA GLU A 146 32.63 10.38 0.46
C GLU A 146 33.91 10.88 1.11
N LYS A 147 34.41 10.15 2.12
CA LYS A 147 35.69 10.46 2.78
C LYS A 147 36.86 10.33 1.84
N GLN A 148 36.94 9.25 1.06
CA GLN A 148 37.99 9.05 0.05
C GLN A 148 37.95 10.14 -1.02
N LYS A 149 36.75 10.48 -1.52
CA LYS A 149 36.57 11.57 -2.47
C LYS A 149 37.10 12.89 -1.92
N LYS A 150 36.80 13.21 -0.66
CA LYS A 150 37.31 14.42 -0.01
C LYS A 150 38.83 14.40 0.09
N GLN A 151 39.42 13.27 0.49
CA GLN A 151 40.86 13.12 0.57
C GLN A 151 41.53 13.34 -0.80
N TYR A 152 41.00 12.74 -1.87
CA TYR A 152 41.52 12.98 -3.22
C TYR A 152 41.38 14.44 -3.66
N GLN A 153 40.31 15.13 -3.28
CA GLN A 153 40.16 16.56 -3.58
C GLN A 153 41.21 17.40 -2.85
N ASP A 154 41.48 17.08 -1.59
CA ASP A 154 42.51 17.75 -0.79
C ASP A 154 43.93 17.47 -1.34
N ASP A 155 44.20 16.24 -1.78
CA ASP A 155 45.46 15.84 -2.41
C ASP A 155 45.68 16.53 -3.76
N ILE A 156 44.64 16.66 -4.59
CA ILE A 156 44.72 17.40 -5.86
C ILE A 156 45.01 18.88 -5.58
N ARG A 157 44.34 19.46 -4.58
CA ARG A 157 44.53 20.87 -4.22
C ARG A 157 45.94 21.14 -3.70
N SER A 158 46.48 20.24 -2.87
CA SER A 158 47.85 20.38 -2.36
C SER A 158 48.87 20.25 -3.49
N ALA A 159 48.71 19.27 -4.38
CA ALA A 159 49.57 19.11 -5.55
C ALA A 159 49.55 20.34 -6.48
N GLN A 160 48.38 20.96 -6.67
CA GLN A 160 48.26 22.21 -7.46
C GLN A 160 48.99 23.39 -6.80
N LEU A 161 48.88 23.53 -5.48
CA LEU A 161 49.60 24.58 -4.74
C LEU A 161 51.12 24.39 -4.80
N ASP A 162 51.57 23.14 -4.67
CA ASP A 162 52.99 22.79 -4.79
C ASP A 162 53.52 23.09 -6.20
N ASP A 163 52.75 22.78 -7.24
CA ASP A 163 53.13 23.07 -8.63
C ASP A 163 53.22 24.58 -8.88
N LEU A 164 52.24 25.36 -8.42
CA LEU A 164 52.29 26.83 -8.50
C LEU A 164 53.53 27.40 -7.79
N THR A 165 53.83 26.90 -6.59
CA THR A 165 55.00 27.33 -5.81
C THR A 165 56.31 26.98 -6.52
N LYS A 166 56.40 25.78 -7.13
CA LYS A 166 57.56 25.38 -7.92
C LYS A 166 57.73 26.27 -9.15
N GLN A 167 56.64 26.54 -9.89
CA GLN A 167 56.67 27.41 -11.05
C GLN A 167 57.11 28.84 -10.69
N GLU A 168 56.66 29.38 -9.56
CA GLU A 168 57.10 30.70 -9.07
C GLU A 168 58.60 30.73 -8.74
N LYS A 169 59.10 29.71 -8.03
CA LYS A 169 60.53 29.57 -7.72
C LYS A 169 61.38 29.43 -8.98
N LEU A 170 60.94 28.61 -9.94
CA LEU A 170 61.62 28.44 -11.23
C LEU A 170 61.68 29.77 -12.01
N LYS A 171 60.58 30.54 -12.03
CA LYS A 171 60.56 31.88 -12.64
C LYS A 171 61.54 32.83 -11.97
N GLN A 172 61.65 32.81 -10.65
CA GLN A 172 62.61 33.65 -9.93
C GLN A 172 64.06 33.26 -10.26
N LEU A 173 64.37 31.96 -10.27
CA LEU A 173 65.69 31.47 -10.65
C LEU A 173 66.04 31.84 -12.10
N ALA A 174 65.10 31.65 -13.02
CA ALA A 174 65.25 32.07 -14.42
C ALA A 174 65.60 33.56 -14.51
N VAL A 175 64.87 34.43 -13.82
CA VAL A 175 65.14 35.88 -13.81
C VAL A 175 66.52 36.23 -13.21
N ILE A 176 66.98 35.51 -12.19
CA ILE A 176 68.31 35.71 -11.60
C ILE A 176 69.39 35.36 -12.63
N TYR A 177 69.28 34.19 -13.26
CA TYR A 177 70.27 33.74 -14.24
C TYR A 177 70.21 34.54 -15.56
N GLU A 178 69.06 35.07 -15.97
CA GLU A 178 68.98 36.00 -17.11
C GLU A 178 69.77 37.31 -16.90
N LYS A 179 69.89 37.74 -15.65
CA LYS A 179 70.62 38.95 -15.25
C LYS A 179 72.09 38.68 -14.95
N MET A 180 72.49 37.42 -14.85
CA MET A 180 73.86 37.02 -14.60
C MET A 180 74.68 37.08 -15.90
N GLU A 181 75.97 37.36 -15.78
CA GLU A 181 76.88 37.29 -16.95
C GLU A 181 76.90 35.86 -17.52
N PRO A 182 76.77 35.68 -18.86
CA PRO A 182 76.62 34.36 -19.48
C PRO A 182 77.73 33.36 -19.14
N GLU A 183 78.97 33.82 -19.02
CA GLU A 183 80.14 32.99 -18.68
C GLU A 183 80.03 32.43 -17.26
N ALA A 184 79.67 33.29 -16.29
CA ALA A 184 79.53 32.91 -14.89
C ALA A 184 78.31 31.99 -14.68
N ALA A 185 77.20 32.27 -15.38
CA ALA A 185 76.05 31.40 -15.40
C ALA A 185 76.42 30.03 -15.99
N GLY A 186 77.09 29.99 -17.15
CA GLY A 186 77.51 28.75 -17.81
C GLY A 186 78.36 27.83 -16.93
N LEU A 187 79.30 28.39 -16.17
CA LEU A 187 80.07 27.63 -15.17
C LEU A 187 79.17 27.04 -14.07
N THR A 188 78.25 27.82 -13.54
CA THR A 188 77.31 27.37 -12.49
C THR A 188 76.40 26.25 -13.01
N PHE A 189 75.98 26.33 -14.27
CA PHE A 189 75.12 25.33 -14.91
C PHE A 189 75.83 24.00 -15.19
N ASN A 190 77.16 23.96 -15.28
CA ASN A 190 77.90 22.71 -15.45
C ASN A 190 77.74 21.78 -14.24
N ASP A 191 77.72 22.36 -13.04
CA ASP A 191 77.64 21.63 -11.77
C ASP A 191 76.19 21.47 -11.26
N MET A 192 75.23 22.15 -11.89
CA MET A 192 73.81 22.06 -11.54
C MET A 192 73.20 20.71 -11.93
N ASP A 193 72.21 20.24 -11.18
CA ASP A 193 71.41 19.07 -11.59
C ASP A 193 70.79 19.29 -12.99
N ASP A 194 70.85 18.27 -13.83
CA ASP A 194 70.45 18.39 -15.24
C ASP A 194 68.97 18.77 -15.40
N ASP A 195 68.08 18.24 -14.56
CA ASP A 195 66.64 18.49 -14.66
C ASP A 195 66.29 19.89 -14.16
N LEU A 196 66.94 20.35 -13.07
CA LEU A 196 66.83 21.75 -12.63
C LEU A 196 67.40 22.73 -13.67
N ALA A 197 68.54 22.42 -14.28
CA ALA A 197 69.13 23.22 -15.34
C ALA A 197 68.18 23.35 -16.54
N ILE A 198 67.58 22.24 -16.96
CA ILE A 198 66.56 22.22 -18.03
C ILE A 198 65.38 23.10 -17.65
N ASP A 199 64.81 22.93 -16.47
CA ASP A 199 63.61 23.67 -16.05
C ASP A 199 63.87 25.18 -15.99
N ILE A 200 65.04 25.61 -15.52
CA ILE A 200 65.43 27.03 -15.48
C ILE A 200 65.67 27.58 -16.90
N LEU A 201 66.41 26.85 -17.76
CA LEU A 201 66.68 27.26 -19.16
C LEU A 201 65.39 27.36 -19.98
N MET A 202 64.44 26.46 -19.77
CA MET A 202 63.13 26.48 -20.43
C MET A 202 62.20 27.57 -19.92
N THR A 203 62.43 28.05 -18.69
CA THR A 203 61.61 29.11 -18.08
C THR A 203 62.11 30.52 -18.45
N MET A 204 63.41 30.68 -18.75
CA MET A 204 63.99 31.96 -19.17
C MET A 204 63.83 32.24 -20.68
N LYS A 205 64.21 33.43 -21.12
CA LYS A 205 64.23 33.83 -22.54
C LYS A 205 65.17 32.94 -23.35
N GLU A 206 64.68 32.46 -24.50
CA GLU A 206 65.43 31.59 -25.44
C GLU A 206 66.83 32.13 -25.78
N SER A 207 66.95 33.45 -26.00
CA SER A 207 68.23 34.09 -26.31
C SER A 207 69.24 34.02 -25.15
N LYS A 208 68.78 34.23 -23.91
CA LYS A 208 69.63 34.14 -22.72
C LYS A 208 70.01 32.70 -22.41
N ALA A 209 69.09 31.76 -22.58
CA ALA A 209 69.41 30.34 -22.47
C ALA A 209 70.50 29.92 -23.47
N ALA A 210 70.44 30.38 -24.73
CA ALA A 210 71.45 30.08 -25.74
C ALA A 210 72.83 30.68 -25.41
N GLU A 211 72.87 31.93 -24.92
CA GLU A 211 74.10 32.58 -24.46
C GLU A 211 74.77 31.79 -23.31
N ILE A 212 73.96 31.31 -22.34
CA ILE A 212 74.45 30.49 -21.22
C ILE A 212 74.94 29.13 -21.72
N MET A 213 74.18 28.45 -22.58
CA MET A 213 74.57 27.14 -23.14
C MET A 213 75.88 27.19 -23.92
N ASN A 214 76.16 28.29 -24.64
CA ASN A 214 77.44 28.48 -25.34
C ASN A 214 78.64 28.56 -24.38
N ASN A 215 78.41 28.91 -23.11
CA ASN A 215 79.42 29.02 -22.07
C ASN A 215 79.44 27.82 -21.10
N MET A 216 78.64 26.79 -21.38
CA MET A 216 78.67 25.51 -20.67
C MET A 216 79.66 24.56 -21.34
N ASN A 217 80.05 23.50 -20.63
CA ASN A 217 80.87 22.46 -21.23
C ASN A 217 80.06 21.64 -22.25
N ALA A 218 80.73 21.17 -23.31
CA ALA A 218 80.07 20.53 -24.44
C ALA A 218 79.30 19.25 -24.03
N GLU A 219 79.85 18.48 -23.08
CA GLU A 219 79.22 17.25 -22.59
C GLU A 219 77.88 17.53 -21.89
N LYS A 220 77.82 18.57 -21.06
CA LYS A 220 76.61 19.00 -20.36
C LYS A 220 75.55 19.49 -21.34
N VAL A 221 75.94 20.28 -22.33
CA VAL A 221 75.02 20.80 -23.37
C VAL A 221 74.40 19.65 -24.16
N VAL A 222 75.20 18.66 -24.58
CA VAL A 222 74.71 17.47 -25.29
C VAL A 222 73.71 16.71 -24.42
N LYS A 223 74.04 16.47 -23.14
CA LYS A 223 73.17 15.76 -22.21
C LYS A 223 71.83 16.47 -22.00
N ILE A 224 71.85 17.79 -21.84
CA ILE A 224 70.65 18.63 -21.74
C ILE A 224 69.81 18.54 -23.03
N ALA A 225 70.44 18.67 -24.20
CA ALA A 225 69.75 18.61 -25.49
C ALA A 225 69.10 17.23 -25.74
N GLU A 226 69.76 16.13 -25.37
CA GLU A 226 69.21 14.78 -25.44
C GLU A 226 67.99 14.60 -24.52
N LYS A 227 68.08 15.10 -23.29
CA LYS A 227 66.96 15.08 -22.34
C LYS A 227 65.77 15.93 -22.82
N LEU A 228 66.03 17.09 -23.41
CA LEU A 228 64.98 17.93 -24.00
C LEU A 228 64.29 17.25 -25.19
N LYS A 229 65.07 16.56 -26.04
CA LYS A 229 64.55 15.76 -27.15
C LYS A 229 63.71 14.59 -26.67
N SER A 230 64.14 13.87 -25.63
CA SER A 230 63.41 12.70 -25.10
C SER A 230 62.11 13.08 -24.39
N LYS A 231 62.05 14.24 -23.72
CA LYS A 231 60.82 14.81 -23.14
C LYS A 231 59.83 15.34 -24.21
N GLY A 232 60.16 15.26 -25.50
CA GLY A 232 59.27 15.67 -26.60
C GLY A 232 59.14 17.19 -26.79
N ILE A 233 59.90 17.98 -26.04
CA ILE A 233 59.83 19.45 -26.00
C ILE A 233 60.37 20.07 -27.30
N TRP A 234 61.22 19.35 -28.03
CA TRP A 234 61.79 19.75 -29.33
C TRP A 234 61.12 19.09 -30.55
N ARG A 235 59.91 18.53 -30.40
CA ARG A 235 59.07 18.11 -31.54
C ARG A 235 57.96 19.15 -31.74
N ASN A 236 58.15 20.03 -32.73
CA ASN A 236 57.19 20.97 -33.33
C ASN A 236 57.11 22.39 -32.70
N LYS A 237 57.84 23.34 -33.29
CA LYS A 237 57.20 24.54 -33.85
C LYS A 237 56.72 24.20 -35.25
#